data_AF-A0A816J885-F1
#
_entry.id   AF-A0A816J885-F1
#
_cell.length_a   1.000
_cell.length_b   1.000
_cell.length_c   1.000
_cell.angle_alpha   90.00
_cell.angle_beta   90.00
_cell.angle_gamma   90.00
#
_symmetry.space_group_name_H-M   'P 1'
#
loop_
_entity.id
_entity.type
_entity.pdbx_description
1 polymer ?
#
loop_
_entity_poly.entity_id
_entity_poly.type
_entity_poly.pdbx_seq_one_letter_code
_entity_poly.pdbx_strand_id
1 'polypeptide(L)' 'MAEALAVRLAVMNAAFSNIKFLMILSDSLSLIRLLKGKESRPALFGILFDIYHFSSYFDVLSFSFYSAFTKL' A
#
# COMPACT_ATOMS: atom_id res chain seq x y z
N MET A 1 -11.80 -0.16 -3.97
CA MET A 1 -11.41 -1.59 -4.08
C MET A 1 -10.30 -1.81 -5.10
N ALA A 2 -10.43 -1.35 -6.34
CA ALA A 2 -9.40 -1.51 -7.38
C ALA A 2 -8.01 -1.00 -6.95
N GLU A 3 -7.94 0.18 -6.35
CA GLU A 3 -6.68 0.74 -5.81
C GLU A 3 -6.03 -0.17 -4.76
N ALA A 4 -6.80 -0.74 -3.83
CA ALA A 4 -6.27 -1.63 -2.81
C ALA A 4 -5.70 -2.92 -3.44
N LEU A 5 -6.34 -3.43 -4.48
CA LEU A 5 -5.82 -4.57 -5.26
C LEU A 5 -4.51 -4.20 -5.98
N ALA A 6 -4.43 -3.00 -6.55
CA ALA A 6 -3.22 -2.50 -7.19
C ALA A 6 -2.06 -2.37 -6.19
N VAL A 7 -2.33 -1.82 -5.00
CA VAL A 7 -1.35 -1.76 -3.90
C VAL A 7 -0.89 -3.16 -3.51
N ARG A 8 -1.81 -4.11 -3.31
CA ARG A 8 -1.45 -5.49 -2.99
C ARG A 8 -0.54 -6.10 -4.04
N LEU A 9 -0.90 -5.99 -5.32
CA LEU A 9 -0.10 -6.53 -6.42
C LEU A 9 1.29 -5.90 -6.45
N ALA A 10 1.39 -4.58 -6.26
CA ALA A 10 2.68 -3.89 -6.22
C ALA A 10 3.57 -4.37 -5.06
N VAL A 11 3.01 -4.50 -3.85
CA VAL A 11 3.74 -5.00 -2.67
C VAL A 11 4.18 -6.45 -2.89
N MET A 12 3.28 -7.32 -3.36
CA MET A 12 3.61 -8.72 -3.63
C MET A 12 4.70 -8.86 -4.69
N ASN A 13 4.56 -8.17 -5.83
CA ASN A 13 5.53 -8.25 -6.92
C ASN A 13 6.90 -7.73 -6.47
N ALA A 14 6.94 -6.64 -5.71
CA ALA A 14 8.19 -6.10 -5.18
C ALA A 14 8.84 -7.05 -4.17
N ALA A 15 8.05 -7.71 -3.32
CA ALA A 15 8.54 -8.73 -2.39
C ALA A 15 9.12 -9.94 -3.13
N PHE A 16 8.43 -10.45 -4.17
CA PHE A 16 8.93 -11.54 -5.01
C PHE A 16 10.17 -11.15 -5.82
N SER A 17 10.29 -9.88 -6.19
CA SER A 17 11.48 -9.33 -6.86
C SER A 17 12.61 -9.00 -5.90
N ASN A 18 12.45 -9.32 -4.60
CA ASN A 18 13.39 -9.09 -3.53
C ASN A 18 13.81 -7.61 -3.36
N ILE A 19 12.92 -6.68 -3.72
CA ILE A 19 13.10 -5.25 -3.49
C ILE A 19 12.93 -4.98 -1.99
N LYS A 20 13.90 -4.30 -1.36
CA LYS A 20 13.88 -4.01 0.08
C LYS A 20 13.33 -2.63 0.45
N PHE A 21 13.30 -1.72 -0.51
CA PHE A 21 12.84 -0.35 -0.33
C PHE A 21 11.70 -0.06 -1.30
N LEU A 22 10.50 0.19 -0.79
CA LEU A 22 9.33 0.44 -1.61
C LEU A 22 8.56 1.68 -1.10
N MET A 23 8.22 2.56 -2.04
CA MET A 23 7.32 3.67 -1.81
C MET A 23 6.07 3.50 -2.68
N ILE A 24 4.91 3.47 -2.04
CA ILE A 24 3.62 3.39 -2.72
C ILE A 24 2.94 4.75 -2.68
N LEU A 25 2.66 5.27 -3.87
CA LEU A 25 1.92 6.50 -4.08
C LEU A 25 0.49 6.15 -4.49
N SER A 26 -0.49 6.71 -3.79
CA SER A 26 -1.89 6.58 -4.17
C SER A 26 -2.59 7.93 -4.04
N ASP A 27 -3.49 8.20 -4.96
CA ASP A 27 -4.44 9.30 -4.99
C ASP A 27 -5.65 9.10 -4.05
N SER A 28 -5.65 8.02 -3.28
CA SER A 28 -6.72 7.67 -2.35
C SER A 28 -6.32 7.94 -0.91
N LEU A 29 -6.68 9.13 -0.41
CA LEU A 29 -6.36 9.53 0.97
C LEU A 29 -6.90 8.53 2.00
N SER A 30 -8.10 8.00 1.75
CA SER A 30 -8.76 7.01 2.59
C SER A 30 -7.94 5.72 2.70
N LEU A 31 -7.40 5.24 1.59
CA LEU A 31 -6.58 4.03 1.55
C LEU A 31 -5.22 4.26 2.22
N ILE A 32 -4.57 5.39 1.93
CA ILE A 32 -3.28 5.73 2.55
C ILE A 32 -3.41 5.86 4.07
N ARG A 33 -4.47 6.52 4.57
CA ARG A 33 -4.73 6.63 6.02
C ARG A 33 -4.90 5.26 6.65
N LEU A 34 -5.69 4.40 6.02
CA LEU A 34 -5.93 3.04 6.49
C LEU A 34 -4.62 2.22 6.55
N LEU A 35 -3.81 2.28 5.48
CA LEU A 35 -2.54 1.55 5.40
C LEU A 35 -1.54 2.04 6.45
N LYS A 36 -1.43 3.36 6.65
CA LYS A 36 -0.57 3.96 7.69
C LYS A 36 -1.04 3.63 9.10
N GLY A 37 -2.36 3.65 9.34
CA GLY A 37 -2.94 3.33 10.64
C GLY A 37 -2.93 1.84 10.98
N LYS A 38 -2.53 0.97 10.04
CA LYS A 38 -2.69 -0.49 10.14
C LYS A 38 -4.13 -0.89 10.51
N GLU A 39 -5.10 -0.11 10.04
CA GLU A 39 -6.51 -0.32 10.34
C GLU A 39 -7.06 -1.46 9.47
N SER A 40 -8.09 -2.12 9.98
CA SER A 40 -8.81 -3.13 9.21
C SER A 40 -10.16 -2.58 8.74
N ARG A 41 -10.56 -2.95 7.52
CA ARG A 41 -11.93 -2.77 7.03
C ARG A 41 -12.45 -4.13 6.59
N PRO A 42 -13.63 -4.58 7.06
CA PRO A 42 -14.16 -5.91 6.72
C PRO A 42 -14.17 -6.18 5.21
N ALA A 43 -14.59 -5.19 4.42
CA ALA A 43 -14.65 -5.29 2.96
C ALA A 43 -13.28 -5.44 2.28
N LEU A 44 -12.17 -5.07 2.95
CA LEU A 44 -10.81 -5.11 2.40
C LEU A 44 -9.89 -6.07 3.18
N PHE A 45 -10.43 -6.82 4.16
CA PHE A 45 -9.62 -7.54 5.13
C PHE A 45 -8.55 -8.43 4.49
N GLY A 46 -8.94 -9.28 3.53
CA GLY A 46 -7.98 -10.15 2.84
C GLY A 46 -6.88 -9.39 2.10
N ILE A 47 -7.22 -8.29 1.44
CA ILE A 47 -6.26 -7.45 0.70
C ILE A 47 -5.26 -6.81 1.65
N LEU A 48 -5.76 -6.26 2.77
CA LEU A 48 -4.94 -5.60 3.77
C LEU A 48 -4.05 -6.59 4.51
N PHE A 49 -4.58 -7.76 4.82
CA PHE A 49 -3.83 -8.87 5.41
C PHE A 49 -2.63 -9.23 4.53
N ASP A 50 -2.85 -9.41 3.22
CA ASP A 50 -1.77 -9.70 2.28
C ASP A 50 -0.71 -8.57 2.31
N ILE A 51 -1.13 -7.31 2.18
CA ILE A 51 -0.23 -6.15 2.20
C ILE A 51 0.62 -6.13 3.48
N TYR A 52 0.01 -6.34 4.65
CA TYR A 52 0.72 -6.34 5.92
C TYR A 52 1.62 -7.55 6.09
N HIS A 53 1.21 -8.72 5.61
CA HIS A 53 2.05 -9.91 5.60
C HIS A 53 3.31 -9.69 4.75
N PHE A 54 3.16 -9.17 3.53
CA PHE A 54 4.31 -8.91 2.67
C PHE A 54 5.14 -7.70 3.11
N SER A 55 4.59 -6.81 3.94
CA SER A 55 5.33 -5.65 4.46
C SER A 55 6.58 -6.03 5.27
N SER A 56 6.61 -7.22 5.89
CA SER A 56 7.76 -7.67 6.68
C SER A 56 8.99 -8.05 5.84
N TYR A 57 8.85 -8.15 4.51
CA TYR A 57 9.97 -8.49 3.61
C TYR A 57 10.79 -7.26 3.17
N PHE A 58 10.30 -6.07 3.51
CA PHE A 58 10.91 -4.78 3.19
C PHE A 58 11.61 -4.21 4.42
N ASP A 59 12.78 -3.62 4.21
CA ASP A 59 13.46 -2.83 5.23
C ASP A 59 12.76 -1.48 5.41
N VAL A 60 12.27 -0.92 4.30
CA VAL A 60 11.49 0.32 4.28
C VAL A 60 10.31 0.18 3.32
N LEU A 61 9.11 0.22 3.89
CA LEU A 61 7.86 0.34 3.14
C LEU A 61 7.15 1.62 3.56
N SER A 62 6.92 2.52 2.61
CA SER A 62 6.24 3.79 2.85
C SER A 62 5.01 3.96 1.96
N PHE A 63 3.97 4.56 2.51
CA PHE A 63 2.73 4.87 1.82
C PHE A 63 2.56 6.38 1.83
N SER A 64 2.33 7.00 0.67
CA SER A 64 2.13 8.44 0.57
C SER A 64 0.95 8.77 -0.32
N PHE A 65 0.19 9.76 0.12
CA PHE A 65 -0.87 10.33 -0.70
C PHE A 65 -0.24 11.24 -1.74
N TYR A 66 -0.61 11.04 -3.00
CA TYR A 66 -0.21 11.90 -4.10
C TYR A 66 -1.44 12.44 -4.81
N SER A 67 -1.59 13.77 -4.79
CA SER A 67 -2.58 14.46 -5.59
C SER A 67 -1.91 14.95 -6.87
N ALA A 68 -2.32 14.41 -8.01
CA ALA A 68 -1.82 14.85 -9.32
C ALA A 68 -2.18 16.33 -9.64
N PHE A 69 -3.08 16.94 -8.86
CA PHE A 69 -3.62 18.28 -9.12
C PHE A 69 -3.13 19.38 -8.16
N THR A 70 -1.98 19.20 -7.51
CA THR A 70 -1.39 20.24 -6.65
C THR A 70 -0.02 20.64 -7.16
N LYS A 71 -0.01 21.27 -8.35
CA LYS A 71 1.02 22.25 -8.73
C LYS A 71 0.47 23.62 -8.38
N LEU A 72 1.00 24.24 -7.33
CA LEU A 72 1.01 25.69 -7.15
C LEU A 72 2.44 26.16 -7.43
#